data_AF-A0A0F7ZPK3-F1
#
_entry.id   AF-A0A0F7ZPK3-F1
#
_cell.length_a   1.000
_cell.length_b   1.000
_cell.length_c   1.000
_cell.angle_alpha   90.00
_cell.angle_beta   90.00
_cell.angle_gamma   90.00
#
_symmetry.space_group_name_H-M   'P 1'
#
loop_
_entity.id
_entity.type
_entity.pdbx_description
1 polymer ?
#
loop_
_entity_poly.entity_id
_entity_poly.type
_entity_poly.pdbx_seq_one_letter_code
_entity_poly.pdbx_strand_id
1 'polypeptide(L)' 'MSSSSSAGEGFDARFAAFYLQTATRELSEDLNQVRNAEDFKGDSVSFLVDALRQGANQFSAEDKKRILSQVQDKNP' A
#
# COMPACT_ATOMS: atom_id res chain seq x y z
N MET A 1 14.51 -28.72 1.19
CA MET A 1 15.10 -27.39 1.49
C MET A 1 14.57 -26.41 0.46
N SER A 2 13.57 -25.60 0.80
CA SER A 2 13.05 -24.55 -0.07
C SER A 2 13.72 -23.23 0.31
N SER A 3 14.87 -22.95 -0.27
CA SER A 3 15.52 -21.64 -0.18
C SER A 3 15.81 -21.16 -1.58
N SER A 4 14.88 -20.38 -2.15
CA SER A 4 15.21 -19.26 -3.04
C SER A 4 13.94 -18.47 -3.38
N SER A 5 13.59 -17.47 -2.58
CA SER A 5 12.76 -16.35 -3.06
C SER A 5 13.02 -15.05 -2.30
N SER A 6 14.27 -14.82 -1.87
CA SER A 6 14.61 -13.60 -1.13
C SER A 6 14.62 -12.33 -2.02
N ALA A 7 14.60 -12.46 -3.35
CA ALA A 7 14.59 -11.32 -4.27
C ALA A 7 13.17 -10.80 -4.59
N GLY A 8 12.13 -11.62 -4.41
CA GLY A 8 10.74 -11.25 -4.67
C GLY A 8 10.07 -10.51 -3.49
N GLU A 9 10.36 -10.93 -2.25
CA GLU A 9 9.76 -10.35 -1.04
C GLU A 9 10.13 -8.87 -0.85
N GLY A 10 11.38 -8.50 -1.10
CA GLY A 10 11.83 -7.10 -0.93
C GLY A 10 11.16 -6.14 -1.93
N PHE A 11 10.83 -6.63 -3.13
CA PHE A 11 10.16 -5.85 -4.15
C PHE A 11 8.68 -5.59 -3.78
N ASP A 12 7.97 -6.65 -3.38
CA ASP A 12 6.57 -6.54 -3.00
C ASP A 12 6.39 -5.65 -1.76
N ALA A 13 7.27 -5.82 -0.76
CA ALA A 13 7.32 -4.96 0.42
C ALA A 13 7.58 -3.49 0.08
N ARG A 14 8.51 -3.20 -0.86
CA ARG A 14 8.75 -1.82 -1.34
C ARG A 14 7.52 -1.23 -2.01
N PHE A 15 6.84 -2.00 -2.84
CA PHE A 15 5.62 -1.54 -3.49
C PHE A 15 4.51 -1.28 -2.47
N ALA A 16 4.29 -2.21 -1.52
CA ALA A 16 3.29 -2.06 -0.48
C ALA A 16 3.51 -0.81 0.37
N ALA A 17 4.76 -0.53 0.75
CA ALA A 17 5.12 0.70 1.48
C ALA A 17 4.84 1.96 0.64
N PHE A 18 5.28 1.98 -0.62
CA PHE A 18 5.02 3.09 -1.55
C PHE A 18 3.51 3.33 -1.76
N TYR A 19 2.76 2.25 -2.00
CA TYR A 19 1.31 2.29 -2.21
C TYR A 19 0.62 2.84 -0.97
N LEU A 20 0.94 2.34 0.22
CA LEU A 20 0.31 2.78 1.46
C LEU A 20 0.61 4.26 1.73
N GLN A 21 1.86 4.70 1.55
CA GLN A 21 2.22 6.12 1.70
C GLN A 21 1.47 7.00 0.70
N THR A 22 1.35 6.57 -0.55
CA THR A 22 0.64 7.32 -1.59
C THR A 22 -0.86 7.34 -1.30
N ALA A 23 -1.48 6.17 -1.08
CA ALA A 23 -2.90 6.04 -0.80
C ALA A 23 -3.32 6.84 0.44
N THR A 24 -2.54 6.80 1.52
CA THR A 24 -2.84 7.60 2.73
C THR A 24 -2.72 9.10 2.52
N ARG A 25 -1.86 9.54 1.60
CA ARG A 25 -1.70 10.95 1.25
C ARG A 25 -2.82 11.44 0.33
N GLU A 26 -3.10 10.69 -0.74
CA GLU A 26 -4.12 11.04 -1.73
C GLU A 26 -5.54 10.90 -1.16
N LEU A 27 -5.78 9.90 -0.30
CA LEU A 27 -7.06 9.70 0.40
C LEU A 27 -7.10 10.42 1.75
N SER A 28 -6.21 11.38 2.02
CA SER A 28 -6.11 12.02 3.35
C SER A 28 -7.42 12.68 3.78
N GLU A 29 -8.13 13.34 2.86
CA GLU A 29 -9.45 13.94 3.10
C GLU A 29 -10.51 12.87 3.40
N ASP A 30 -10.60 11.82 2.59
CA ASP A 30 -11.53 10.69 2.79
C ASP A 30 -11.26 9.94 4.09
N LEU A 31 -10.00 9.66 4.41
CA LEU A 31 -9.58 9.02 5.66
C LEU A 31 -9.95 9.88 6.86
N ASN A 32 -9.84 11.20 6.74
CA ASN A 32 -10.30 12.11 7.78
C ASN A 32 -11.82 12.03 7.93
N GLN A 33 -12.60 12.00 6.84
CA GLN A 33 -14.06 11.83 6.94
C GLN A 33 -14.44 10.49 7.59
N VAL A 34 -13.84 9.39 7.14
CA VAL A 34 -14.07 8.04 7.69
C VAL A 34 -13.75 8.02 9.18
N ARG A 35 -12.63 8.61 9.60
CA ARG A 35 -12.24 8.70 11.02
C ARG A 35 -13.24 9.50 11.88
N ASN A 36 -13.88 10.51 11.31
CA ASN A 36 -14.86 11.34 12.00
C ASN A 36 -16.29 10.78 11.92
N ALA A 37 -16.52 9.67 11.20
CA ALA A 37 -17.83 9.03 11.12
C ALA A 37 -18.26 8.44 12.48
N GLU A 38 -19.54 8.50 12.79
CA GLU A 38 -20.11 8.03 14.07
C GLU A 38 -19.86 6.54 14.33
N ASP A 39 -19.84 5.75 13.25
CA ASP A 39 -19.61 4.29 13.27
C ASP A 39 -18.13 3.90 13.28
N PHE A 40 -17.20 4.85 13.15
CA PHE A 40 -15.77 4.54 13.21
C PHE A 40 -15.35 4.29 14.65
N LYS A 41 -15.10 3.01 14.99
CA LYS A 41 -14.71 2.56 16.33
C LYS A 41 -13.24 2.14 16.37
N GLY A 42 -12.73 1.81 17.56
CA GLY A 42 -11.36 1.33 17.73
C GLY A 42 -11.03 0.12 16.84
N ASP A 43 -11.94 -0.84 16.72
CA ASP A 43 -11.79 -2.00 15.83
C ASP A 43 -11.78 -1.64 14.33
N SER A 44 -12.39 -0.52 13.93
CA SER A 44 -12.42 -0.07 12.53
C SER A 44 -11.01 0.31 12.03
N VAL A 45 -10.09 0.66 12.92
CA VAL A 45 -8.70 1.00 12.57
C VAL A 45 -7.98 -0.19 11.93
N SER A 46 -8.06 -1.37 12.55
CA SER A 46 -7.44 -2.58 12.01
C SER A 46 -8.01 -2.92 10.64
N PHE A 47 -9.33 -2.83 10.49
CA PHE A 47 -10.01 -3.08 9.22
C PHE A 47 -9.55 -2.11 8.12
N LEU A 48 -9.45 -0.81 8.44
CA LEU A 48 -8.97 0.21 7.50
C LEU A 48 -7.52 -0.07 7.05
N VAL A 49 -6.65 -0.40 8.01
CA VAL A 49 -5.24 -0.72 7.71
C VAL A 49 -5.16 -1.97 6.82
N ASP A 50 -5.91 -3.02 7.12
CA ASP A 50 -5.95 -4.23 6.30
C ASP A 50 -6.49 -3.96 4.90
N ALA A 51 -7.54 -3.15 4.76
CA ALA A 51 -8.10 -2.78 3.46
C ALA A 51 -7.08 -2.01 2.61
N LEU A 52 -6.38 -1.02 3.18
CA LEU A 52 -5.34 -0.26 2.49
C LEU A 52 -4.18 -1.16 2.07
N ARG A 53 -3.76 -2.10 2.93
CA ARG A 53 -2.71 -3.07 2.60
C ARG A 53 -3.15 -4.04 1.50
N GLN A 54 -4.40 -4.50 1.54
CA GLN A 54 -4.96 -5.38 0.51
C GLN A 54 -5.09 -4.67 -0.85
N GLY A 55 -5.28 -3.35 -0.88
CA GLY A 55 -5.29 -2.57 -2.12
C GLY A 55 -4.00 -2.73 -2.94
N ALA A 56 -2.85 -2.88 -2.27
CA ALA A 56 -1.56 -3.13 -2.95
C ALA A 56 -1.52 -4.49 -3.68
N ASN A 57 -2.35 -5.46 -3.28
CA ASN A 57 -2.43 -6.78 -3.90
C ASN A 57 -3.31 -6.78 -5.17
N GLN A 58 -4.04 -5.71 -5.45
CA GLN A 58 -4.80 -5.57 -6.69
C GLN A 58 -3.90 -5.40 -7.94
N PHE A 59 -2.63 -5.05 -7.73
CA PHE A 59 -1.67 -4.84 -8.80
C PHE A 59 -0.91 -6.12 -9.12
N SER A 60 -0.75 -6.43 -10.41
CA SER A 60 0.09 -7.55 -10.83
C SER A 60 1.57 -7.22 -10.66
N ALA A 61 2.44 -8.25 -10.59
CA ALA A 61 3.88 -8.04 -10.43
C ALA A 61 4.49 -7.13 -11.52
N GLU A 62 3.96 -7.17 -12.74
CA GLU A 62 4.38 -6.32 -13.85
C GLU A 62 3.98 -4.84 -13.64
N ASP A 63 2.74 -4.60 -13.19
CA ASP A 63 2.25 -3.25 -12.89
C ASP A 63 3.06 -2.62 -11.75
N LYS A 64 3.26 -3.38 -10.67
CA LYS A 64 4.08 -2.95 -9.54
C LYS A 64 5.47 -2.50 -10.03
N LYS A 65 6.09 -3.25 -10.95
CA LYS A 65 7.44 -2.94 -11.48
C LYS A 65 7.41 -1.66 -12.30
N ARG A 66 6.42 -1.51 -13.18
CA ARG A 66 6.27 -0.33 -14.04
C ARG A 66 6.02 0.94 -13.23
N ILE A 67 5.23 0.85 -12.17
CA ILE A 67 4.95 1.97 -11.27
C ILE A 67 6.21 2.36 -10.50
N LEU A 68 6.87 1.39 -9.85
CA LEU A 68 8.10 1.68 -9.10
C LEU A 68 9.24 2.20 -9.97
N SER A 69 9.35 1.73 -11.22
CA SER A 69 10.31 2.25 -12.19
C SER A 69 10.08 3.73 -12.47
N GLN A 70 8.82 4.17 -12.61
CA GLN A 70 8.48 5.58 -12.85
C GLN A 70 8.71 6.46 -11.62
N VAL A 71 8.51 5.90 -10.42
CA VAL A 71 8.75 6.62 -9.15
C VAL A 71 10.25 6.78 -8.90
N GLN A 72 11.04 5.74 -9.19
CA GLN A 72 12.49 5.74 -8.95
C GLN A 72 13.25 6.63 -9.94
N ASP A 73 12.75 6.80 -11.16
CA ASP A 73 13.27 7.73 -12.18
C ASP A 73 13.06 9.22 -11.78
N LYS A 74 12.07 9.50 -10.93
CA LYS A 74 11.72 10.86 -10.48
C LYS A 74 12.56 11.39 -9.32
N ASN A 75 13.69 10.77 -9.00
CA ASN A 75 14.63 11.25 -8.00
C ASN A 75 15.82 11.95 -8.69
N PRO A 76 15.90 13.30 -8.68
CA PRO A 76 17.02 14.03 -9.28
C PRO A 76 18.36 13.73 -8.60
#